data_AF-A0A6N7AY48-F1
#
_entry.id   AF-A0A6N7AY48-F1
#
_cell.length_a   1.000
_cell.length_b   1.000
_cell.length_c   1.000
_cell.angle_alpha   90.00
_cell.angle_beta   90.00
_cell.angle_gamma   90.00
#
_symmetry.space_group_name_H-M   'P 1'
#
loop_
_entity.id
_entity.type
_entity.pdbx_description
1 polymer ?
#
loop_
_entity_poly.entity_id
_entity_poly.type
_entity_poly.pdbx_seq_one_letter_code
_entity_poly.pdbx_strand_id
1 'polypeptide(L)'
;MINFTNDTRPIFLVHQSYQQRNRLAECIEYLSTSFASELRVGTIVRLPTLPPQSAEKYVDGCSEHTNLIIVDPELYKHKDSMGTASAAAGNYTFMNEDLPEDPDDEWVESILDKQRDYGASVLLTPSWMLNTDANTYSLRRELRNQLEVAQKTVLLNDTEAPTLINLTLHYSWLAIEENLNLLH
;
A
#
# COMPACT_ATOMS: atom_id res chain seq x y z
N MET A 1 -10.48 5.05 15.61
CA MET A 1 -10.03 3.69 15.28
C MET A 1 -11.12 2.97 14.51
N ILE A 2 -10.79 2.36 13.38
CA ILE A 2 -11.78 1.62 12.59
C ILE A 2 -11.97 0.25 13.21
N ASN A 3 -13.19 -0.01 13.66
CA ASN A 3 -13.62 -1.35 14.00
C ASN A 3 -14.22 -2.00 12.74
N PHE A 4 -13.42 -2.81 12.03
CA PHE A 4 -13.85 -3.51 10.83
C PHE A 4 -14.93 -4.58 11.10
N THR A 5 -15.17 -4.96 12.36
CA THR A 5 -16.01 -6.12 12.68
C THR A 5 -17.43 -5.76 13.12
N ASN A 6 -17.67 -4.51 13.55
CA ASN A 6 -18.98 -4.10 14.08
C ASN A 6 -19.79 -3.20 13.15
N ASP A 7 -19.17 -2.65 12.10
CA ASP A 7 -19.82 -1.78 11.13
C ASP A 7 -19.93 -2.47 9.77
N THR A 8 -21.17 -2.82 9.39
CA THR A 8 -21.46 -3.59 8.17
C THR A 8 -21.59 -2.74 6.91
N ARG A 9 -21.48 -1.40 7.02
CA ARG A 9 -21.57 -0.51 5.87
C ARG A 9 -20.42 -0.77 4.90
N PRO A 10 -20.69 -0.82 3.58
CA PRO A 10 -19.64 -0.92 2.58
C PRO A 10 -18.66 0.25 2.67
N ILE A 11 -17.39 -0.02 2.35
CA ILE A 11 -16.33 0.98 2.31
C ILE A 11 -16.14 1.43 0.86
N PHE A 12 -16.33 2.71 0.60
CA PHE A 12 -16.01 3.36 -0.66
C PHE A 12 -14.58 3.94 -0.58
N LEU A 13 -13.64 3.32 -1.28
CA LEU A 13 -12.25 3.76 -1.33
C LEU A 13 -12.01 4.72 -2.49
N VAL A 14 -11.60 5.95 -2.16
CA VAL A 14 -11.19 6.96 -3.14
C VAL A 14 -9.69 6.81 -3.38
N HIS A 15 -9.35 6.34 -4.58
CA HIS A 15 -7.96 6.33 -5.03
C HIS A 15 -7.57 7.70 -5.56
N GLN A 16 -6.47 8.23 -5.07
CA GLN A 16 -5.95 9.50 -5.56
C GLN A 16 -5.49 9.39 -7.02
N SER A 17 -6.22 10.05 -7.90
CA SER A 17 -5.81 10.32 -9.28
C SER A 17 -4.79 11.47 -9.30
N TYR A 18 -3.82 11.40 -10.21
CA TYR A 18 -2.84 12.49 -10.42
C TYR A 18 -3.53 13.79 -10.88
N GLN A 19 -4.62 13.66 -11.63
CA GLN A 19 -5.41 14.78 -12.13
C GLN A 19 -6.47 15.17 -11.09
N GLN A 20 -6.59 16.48 -10.81
CA GLN A 20 -7.61 17.07 -9.91
C GLN A 20 -7.50 16.69 -8.42
N ARG A 21 -6.33 16.29 -7.93
CA ARG A 21 -6.12 15.89 -6.53
C ARG A 21 -6.60 16.91 -5.48
N ASN A 22 -6.56 18.21 -5.80
CA ASN A 22 -6.97 19.27 -4.89
C ASN A 22 -8.49 19.25 -4.60
N ARG A 23 -9.29 18.59 -5.44
CA ARG A 23 -10.75 18.48 -5.26
C ARG A 23 -11.18 17.20 -4.55
N LEU A 24 -10.26 16.26 -4.33
CA LEU A 24 -10.60 14.96 -3.76
C LEU A 24 -11.06 15.06 -2.30
N ALA A 25 -10.50 16.01 -1.53
CA ALA A 25 -10.99 16.30 -0.17
C ALA A 25 -12.47 16.73 -0.18
N GLU A 26 -12.84 17.67 -1.07
CA GLU A 26 -14.25 18.07 -1.28
C GLU A 26 -15.14 16.88 -1.69
N CYS A 27 -14.62 15.97 -2.53
CA CYS A 27 -15.35 14.76 -2.91
C CYS A 27 -15.55 13.81 -1.73
N ILE A 28 -14.51 13.60 -0.90
CA ILE A 28 -14.58 12.75 0.29
C ILE A 28 -15.56 13.36 1.31
N GLU A 29 -15.50 14.68 1.54
CA GLU A 29 -16.45 15.41 2.37
C GLU A 29 -17.89 15.19 1.88
N TYR A 30 -18.15 15.41 0.59
CA TYR A 30 -19.46 15.24 0.01
C TYR A 30 -19.97 13.81 0.18
N LEU A 31 -19.14 12.80 -0.10
CA LEU A 31 -19.51 11.39 0.05
C LEU A 31 -19.77 11.03 1.52
N SER A 32 -18.91 11.46 2.42
CA SER A 32 -19.00 11.18 3.85
C SER A 32 -20.24 11.80 4.48
N THR A 33 -20.64 12.98 4.02
CA THR A 33 -21.81 13.72 4.53
C THR A 33 -23.10 13.23 3.90
N SER A 34 -23.14 13.07 2.58
CA SER A 34 -24.38 12.75 1.84
C SER A 34 -24.81 11.29 2.02
N PHE A 35 -23.85 10.38 2.22
CA PHE A 35 -24.09 8.95 2.32
C PHE A 35 -23.63 8.36 3.66
N ALA A 36 -23.52 9.21 4.69
CA ALA A 36 -23.02 8.82 6.01
C ALA A 36 -23.72 7.57 6.56
N SER A 37 -25.02 7.40 6.37
CA SER A 37 -25.76 6.23 6.87
C SER A 37 -25.56 4.95 6.06
N GLU A 38 -25.07 5.05 4.82
CA GLU A 38 -25.06 3.96 3.85
C GLU A 38 -23.67 3.41 3.59
N LEU A 39 -22.65 4.27 3.62
CA LEU A 39 -21.28 3.90 3.32
C LEU A 39 -20.29 4.52 4.29
N ARG A 40 -19.11 3.92 4.32
CA ARG A 40 -17.91 4.49 4.92
C ARG A 40 -17.03 4.98 3.78
N VAL A 41 -16.43 6.16 3.91
CA VAL A 41 -15.48 6.65 2.92
C VAL A 41 -14.07 6.41 3.42
N GLY A 42 -13.19 5.92 2.56
CA GLY A 42 -11.76 5.83 2.79
C GLY A 42 -10.97 6.45 1.65
N THR A 43 -9.70 6.74 1.89
CA THR A 43 -8.80 7.32 0.89
C THR A 43 -7.50 6.55 0.84
N ILE A 44 -6.92 6.46 -0.36
CA ILE A 44 -5.59 5.88 -0.59
C ILE A 44 -4.64 6.98 -1.03
N VAL A 45 -3.61 7.19 -0.22
CA VAL A 45 -2.50 8.13 -0.44
C VAL A 45 -1.37 7.36 -1.11
N ARG A 46 -0.93 7.79 -2.29
CA ARG A 46 0.07 7.07 -3.09
C ARG A 46 1.42 7.74 -2.95
N LEU A 47 2.26 7.27 -2.02
CA LEU A 47 3.46 8.00 -1.60
C LEU A 47 4.39 8.34 -2.77
N PRO A 48 4.91 7.41 -3.58
CA PRO A 48 5.97 7.73 -4.53
C PRO A 48 5.62 8.83 -5.53
N THR A 49 4.33 8.97 -5.83
CA THR A 49 3.81 9.94 -6.81
C THR A 49 3.65 11.36 -6.26
N LEU A 50 3.79 11.56 -4.95
CA LEU A 50 3.60 12.86 -4.29
C LEU A 50 4.87 13.33 -3.57
N PRO A 51 5.22 14.62 -3.68
CA PRO A 51 6.16 15.23 -2.74
C PRO A 51 5.61 15.16 -1.29
N PRO A 52 6.47 15.02 -0.26
CA PRO A 52 6.05 14.91 1.15
C PRO A 52 5.00 15.93 1.59
N GLN A 53 5.25 17.22 1.32
CA GLN A 53 4.33 18.31 1.66
C GLN A 53 2.96 18.20 0.97
N SER A 54 2.91 17.63 -0.24
CA SER A 54 1.66 17.41 -0.96
C SER A 54 0.89 16.20 -0.40
N ALA A 55 1.59 15.19 0.10
CA ALA A 55 0.97 14.05 0.78
C ALA A 55 0.39 14.46 2.14
N GLU A 56 1.15 15.20 2.95
CA GLU A 56 0.70 15.81 4.21
C GLU A 56 -0.58 16.63 4.00
N LYS A 57 -0.54 17.62 3.11
CA LYS A 57 -1.70 18.48 2.84
C LYS A 57 -2.94 17.69 2.37
N TYR A 58 -2.71 16.63 1.59
CA TYR A 58 -3.80 15.78 1.10
C TYR A 58 -4.42 14.96 2.25
N VAL A 59 -3.59 14.34 3.08
CA VAL A 59 -4.01 13.61 4.29
C VAL A 59 -4.80 14.53 5.21
N ASP A 60 -4.26 15.71 5.53
CA ASP A 60 -4.90 16.69 6.41
C ASP A 60 -6.32 17.01 5.92
N GLY A 61 -6.46 17.35 4.64
CA GLY A 61 -7.75 17.67 4.04
C GLY A 61 -8.73 16.48 3.96
N CYS A 62 -8.26 15.24 3.99
CA CYS A 62 -9.13 14.06 4.02
C CYS A 62 -9.50 13.63 5.44
N SER A 63 -8.60 13.84 6.41
CA SER A 63 -8.70 13.29 7.77
C SER A 63 -9.94 13.74 8.55
N GLU A 64 -10.50 14.90 8.21
CA GLU A 64 -11.75 15.41 8.81
C GLU A 64 -12.99 14.63 8.36
N HIS A 65 -12.91 13.94 7.23
CA HIS A 65 -14.07 13.34 6.54
C HIS A 65 -13.94 11.84 6.30
N THR A 66 -12.80 11.24 6.67
CA THR A 66 -12.60 9.80 6.64
C THR A 66 -11.84 9.33 7.87
N ASN A 67 -12.21 8.15 8.37
CA ASN A 67 -11.43 7.44 9.37
C ASN A 67 -10.54 6.35 8.77
N LEU A 68 -10.60 6.13 7.45
CA LEU A 68 -9.86 5.12 6.71
C LEU A 68 -8.89 5.79 5.75
N ILE A 69 -7.64 5.90 6.18
CA ILE A 69 -6.51 6.36 5.38
C ILE A 69 -5.60 5.16 5.19
N ILE A 70 -5.36 4.80 3.94
CA ILE A 70 -4.37 3.81 3.53
C ILE A 70 -3.24 4.58 2.87
N VAL A 71 -2.02 4.44 3.38
CA VAL A 71 -0.84 5.06 2.80
C VAL A 71 -0.09 3.98 2.04
N ASP A 72 -0.20 4.00 0.72
CA ASP A 72 0.39 3.00 -0.15
C ASP A 72 1.83 3.41 -0.53
N PRO A 73 2.86 2.65 -0.11
CA PRO A 73 4.23 2.91 -0.51
C PRO A 73 4.47 2.61 -1.99
N GLU A 74 3.54 1.94 -2.68
CA GLU A 74 3.61 1.56 -4.10
C GLU A 74 4.96 0.96 -4.53
N LEU A 75 5.56 0.10 -3.70
CA LEU A 75 6.86 -0.51 -4.00
C LEU A 75 6.86 -1.35 -5.28
N TYR A 76 5.70 -1.76 -5.79
CA TYR A 76 5.61 -2.36 -7.13
C TYR A 76 6.09 -1.41 -8.25
N LYS A 77 6.15 -0.10 -8.01
CA LYS A 77 6.70 0.92 -8.91
C LYS A 77 8.19 1.17 -8.73
N HIS A 78 8.83 0.49 -7.78
CA HIS A 78 10.26 0.63 -7.54
C HIS A 78 11.08 0.34 -8.81
N LYS A 79 12.22 1.00 -8.99
CA LYS A 79 13.10 0.80 -10.15
C LYS A 79 13.56 -0.66 -10.32
N ASP A 80 13.72 -1.36 -9.20
CA ASP A 80 14.11 -2.77 -9.15
C ASP A 80 12.90 -3.72 -9.13
N SER A 81 11.68 -3.17 -9.10
CA SER A 81 10.44 -3.94 -9.25
C SER A 81 10.17 -4.16 -10.75
N MET A 82 9.95 -5.42 -11.13
CA MET A 82 9.68 -5.81 -12.51
C MET A 82 8.38 -5.19 -13.05
N GLY A 83 8.25 -5.07 -14.37
CA GLY A 83 7.02 -4.62 -15.04
C GLY A 83 6.78 -3.11 -15.04
N THR A 84 7.73 -2.32 -14.53
CA THR A 84 7.64 -0.86 -14.54
C THR A 84 8.13 -0.30 -15.87
N ALA A 85 7.21 0.07 -16.76
CA ALA A 85 7.54 0.78 -18.01
C ALA A 85 8.19 2.17 -17.75
N SER A 86 8.03 2.69 -16.53
CA SER A 86 8.69 3.90 -16.05
C SER A 86 9.18 3.68 -14.62
N ALA A 87 10.44 3.27 -14.47
CA ALA A 87 11.15 3.44 -13.20
C ALA A 87 11.07 4.93 -12.83
N ALA A 88 10.36 5.26 -11.76
CA ALA A 88 10.22 6.64 -11.33
C ALA A 88 11.20 6.88 -10.18
N ALA A 89 12.07 7.88 -10.32
CA ALA A 89 12.68 8.48 -9.15
C ALA A 89 11.53 8.94 -8.23
N GLY A 90 11.44 8.34 -7.05
CA GLY A 90 10.38 8.63 -6.10
C GLY A 90 10.76 9.79 -5.20
N ASN A 91 9.76 10.42 -4.60
CA ASN A 91 9.99 11.51 -3.65
C ASN A 91 10.51 11.03 -2.27
N TYR A 92 10.75 9.73 -2.10
CA TYR A 92 11.11 9.09 -0.83
C TYR A 92 12.37 8.24 -0.98
N THR A 93 13.17 8.16 0.08
CA THR A 93 14.45 7.45 0.08
C THR A 93 14.33 6.00 -0.36
N PHE A 94 13.33 5.27 0.18
CA PHE A 94 13.05 3.87 -0.14
C PHE A 94 12.68 3.60 -1.62
N MET A 95 12.44 4.65 -2.43
CA MET A 95 12.18 4.53 -3.87
C MET A 95 13.44 4.69 -4.73
N ASN A 96 14.54 5.15 -4.14
CA ASN A 96 15.75 5.50 -4.86
C ASN A 96 16.93 4.59 -4.49
N GLU A 97 16.90 3.98 -3.31
CA GLU A 97 17.82 2.92 -2.88
C GLU A 97 17.50 1.60 -3.60
N ASP A 98 18.37 0.60 -3.48
CA ASP A 98 18.10 -0.71 -4.06
C ASP A 98 17.16 -1.51 -3.15
N LEU A 99 16.26 -2.33 -3.71
CA LEU A 99 15.46 -3.24 -2.89
C LEU A 99 16.38 -4.26 -2.20
N PRO A 100 16.24 -4.49 -0.87
CA PRO A 100 17.04 -5.48 -0.19
C PRO A 100 16.69 -6.90 -0.68
N GLU A 101 17.70 -7.74 -0.94
CA GLU A 101 17.48 -9.15 -1.26
C GLU A 101 16.84 -9.90 -0.09
N ASP A 102 17.28 -9.55 1.14
CA ASP A 102 16.76 -10.05 2.41
C ASP A 102 16.33 -8.85 3.28
N PRO A 103 15.06 -8.42 3.23
CA PRO A 103 14.57 -7.28 4.00
C PRO A 103 14.73 -7.50 5.50
N ASP A 104 15.51 -6.65 6.16
CA ASP A 104 15.65 -6.66 7.62
C ASP A 104 14.54 -5.85 8.31
N ASP A 105 14.55 -5.87 9.64
CA ASP A 105 13.49 -5.25 10.44
C ASP A 105 13.56 -3.72 10.35
N GLU A 106 14.77 -3.14 10.24
CA GLU A 106 15.00 -1.70 10.12
C GLU A 106 14.41 -1.17 8.80
N TRP A 107 14.62 -1.88 7.69
CA TRP A 107 14.04 -1.51 6.41
C TRP A 107 12.51 -1.57 6.43
N VAL A 108 11.92 -2.65 6.98
CA VAL A 108 10.47 -2.79 7.09
C VAL A 108 9.89 -1.68 7.98
N GLU A 109 10.49 -1.42 9.13
CA GLU A 109 10.09 -0.38 10.06
C GLU A 109 10.16 1.01 9.41
N SER A 110 11.20 1.30 8.64
CA SER A 110 11.32 2.60 7.94
C SER A 110 10.15 2.89 7.00
N ILE A 111 9.58 1.87 6.36
CA ILE A 111 8.44 2.02 5.46
C ILE A 111 7.13 2.10 6.25
N LEU A 112 7.00 1.33 7.33
CA LEU A 112 5.86 1.43 8.24
C LEU A 112 5.79 2.82 8.90
N ASP A 113 6.93 3.36 9.32
CA ASP A 113 7.04 4.69 9.89
C ASP A 113 6.56 5.74 8.91
N LYS A 114 6.90 5.63 7.62
CA LYS A 114 6.35 6.54 6.62
C LYS A 114 4.83 6.44 6.54
N GLN A 115 4.26 5.24 6.59
CA GLN A 115 2.80 5.10 6.59
C GLN A 115 2.18 5.76 7.83
N ARG A 116 2.77 5.57 9.02
CA ARG A 116 2.34 6.17 10.28
C ARG A 116 2.46 7.70 10.25
N ASP A 117 3.57 8.23 9.75
CA ASP A 117 3.84 9.67 9.60
C ASP A 117 2.73 10.38 8.79
N TYR A 118 2.18 9.70 7.79
CA TYR A 118 1.07 10.20 6.96
C TYR A 118 -0.32 9.78 7.47
N GLY A 119 -0.43 9.37 8.74
CA GLY A 119 -1.71 9.10 9.39
C GLY A 119 -2.42 7.85 8.87
N ALA A 120 -1.68 6.85 8.38
CA ALA A 120 -2.27 5.58 7.99
C ALA A 120 -3.09 4.99 9.15
N SER A 121 -4.37 4.75 8.89
CA SER A 121 -5.27 4.05 9.81
C SER A 121 -5.19 2.53 9.67
N VAL A 122 -4.54 2.07 8.59
CA VAL A 122 -4.31 0.68 8.20
C VAL A 122 -2.94 0.63 7.55
N LEU A 123 -2.09 -0.30 7.99
CA LEU A 123 -0.75 -0.46 7.44
C LEU A 123 -0.76 -1.48 6.31
N LEU A 124 -0.02 -1.21 5.25
CA LEU A 124 0.26 -2.13 4.16
C LEU A 124 1.64 -2.76 4.35
N THR A 125 1.74 -4.07 4.12
CA THR A 125 3.04 -4.75 4.04
C THR A 125 3.88 -4.14 2.91
N PRO A 126 5.19 -3.91 3.10
CA PRO A 126 6.06 -3.39 2.05
C PRO A 126 6.38 -4.48 1.02
N SER A 127 5.54 -4.61 -0.01
CA SER A 127 5.69 -5.60 -1.07
C SER A 127 5.89 -5.00 -2.45
N TRP A 128 6.69 -5.66 -3.27
CA TRP A 128 6.95 -5.29 -4.66
C TRP A 128 6.37 -6.33 -5.62
N MET A 129 6.48 -6.07 -6.93
CA MET A 129 5.88 -6.96 -7.93
C MET A 129 6.65 -8.29 -8.00
N LEU A 130 5.94 -9.41 -7.90
CA LEU A 130 6.55 -10.74 -8.08
C LEU A 130 7.08 -10.91 -9.51
N ASN A 131 8.36 -11.23 -9.63
CA ASN A 131 9.04 -11.44 -10.90
C ASN A 131 8.60 -12.77 -11.56
N THR A 132 8.01 -12.69 -12.75
CA THR A 132 7.57 -13.87 -13.51
C THR A 132 8.57 -14.40 -14.53
N ASP A 133 9.63 -13.66 -14.81
CA ASP A 133 10.69 -14.10 -15.75
C ASP A 133 11.74 -14.99 -15.05
N ALA A 134 11.62 -15.12 -13.73
CA ALA A 134 12.46 -15.98 -12.93
C ALA A 134 12.02 -17.45 -13.06
N ASN A 135 12.97 -18.39 -13.00
CA ASN A 135 12.63 -19.81 -12.93
C ASN A 135 11.74 -20.10 -11.68
N THR A 136 11.01 -21.22 -11.68
CA THR A 136 10.07 -21.58 -10.61
C THR A 136 10.69 -21.56 -9.21
N TYR A 137 11.99 -21.85 -9.08
CA TYR A 137 12.70 -21.79 -7.80
C TYR A 137 12.83 -20.35 -7.29
N SER A 138 13.27 -19.44 -8.16
CA SER A 138 13.37 -18.02 -7.83
C SER A 138 12.01 -17.42 -7.48
N LEU A 139 10.93 -17.83 -8.14
CA LEU A 139 9.58 -17.35 -7.81
C LEU A 139 9.11 -17.83 -6.43
N ARG A 140 9.38 -19.10 -6.07
CA ARG A 140 9.08 -19.62 -4.73
C ARG A 140 9.83 -18.86 -3.64
N ARG A 141 11.10 -18.55 -3.89
CA ARG A 141 11.92 -17.73 -3.00
C ARG A 141 11.32 -16.34 -2.85
N GLU A 142 10.94 -15.70 -3.95
CA GLU A 142 10.35 -14.37 -3.95
C GLU A 142 9.04 -14.31 -3.15
N LEU A 143 8.12 -15.25 -3.40
CA LEU A 143 6.87 -15.34 -2.64
C LEU A 143 7.13 -15.58 -1.15
N ARG A 144 8.11 -16.43 -0.82
CA ARG A 144 8.52 -16.64 0.58
C ARG A 144 9.02 -15.34 1.21
N ASN A 145 9.90 -14.61 0.53
CA ASN A 145 10.41 -13.33 1.03
C ASN A 145 9.27 -12.34 1.28
N GLN A 146 8.29 -12.24 0.38
CA GLN A 146 7.09 -11.41 0.57
C GLN A 146 6.25 -11.84 1.79
N LEU A 147 6.11 -13.15 2.03
CA LEU A 147 5.41 -13.67 3.21
C LEU A 147 6.18 -13.43 4.51
N GLU A 148 7.50 -13.54 4.48
CA GLU A 148 8.38 -13.21 5.62
C GLU A 148 8.30 -11.73 5.95
N VAL A 149 8.31 -10.85 4.95
CA VAL A 149 8.04 -9.42 5.12
C VAL A 149 6.67 -9.18 5.73
N ALA A 150 5.63 -9.88 5.27
CA ALA A 150 4.30 -9.76 5.86
C ALA A 150 4.28 -10.16 7.35
N GLN A 151 4.99 -11.24 7.72
CA GLN A 151 5.14 -11.65 9.12
C GLN A 151 5.89 -10.60 9.94
N LYS A 152 7.02 -10.09 9.43
CA LYS A 152 7.78 -9.00 10.07
C LYS A 152 6.92 -7.75 10.26
N THR A 153 6.14 -7.38 9.24
CA THR A 153 5.22 -6.23 9.30
C THR A 153 4.24 -6.38 10.47
N VAL A 154 3.68 -7.57 10.68
CA VAL A 154 2.77 -7.84 11.80
C VAL A 154 3.50 -7.75 13.15
N LEU A 155 4.74 -8.22 13.23
CA LEU A 155 5.54 -8.18 14.47
C LEU A 155 6.02 -6.76 14.83
N LEU A 156 6.38 -5.96 13.82
CA LEU A 156 6.86 -4.59 13.96
C LEU A 156 5.73 -3.56 14.04
N ASN A 157 4.49 -3.98 13.79
CA ASN A 157 3.32 -3.15 14.03
C ASN A 157 3.03 -3.08 15.53
N ASP A 158 3.64 -2.11 16.18
CA ASP A 158 3.43 -1.73 17.57
C ASP A 158 2.14 -0.93 17.83
N THR A 159 1.30 -0.76 16.80
CA THR A 159 0.06 0.00 16.88
C THR A 159 -1.18 -0.90 16.87
N GLU A 160 -2.34 -0.34 17.23
CA GLU A 160 -3.63 -1.04 17.06
C GLU A 160 -4.16 -0.97 15.61
N ALA A 161 -3.44 -0.34 14.68
CA ALA A 161 -3.85 -0.28 13.28
C ALA A 161 -3.78 -1.69 12.67
N PRO A 162 -4.80 -2.16 11.94
CA PRO A 162 -4.71 -3.45 11.28
C PRO A 162 -3.69 -3.41 10.15
N THR A 163 -3.06 -4.55 9.91
CA THR A 163 -2.15 -4.75 8.77
C THR A 163 -2.87 -5.48 7.65
N LEU A 164 -2.77 -4.97 6.42
CA LEU A 164 -3.20 -5.65 5.21
C LEU A 164 -1.98 -6.11 4.43
N ILE A 165 -2.08 -7.32 3.88
CA ILE A 165 -1.08 -7.85 2.95
C ILE A 165 -1.29 -7.16 1.61
N ASN A 166 -0.36 -6.27 1.26
CA ASN A 166 -0.25 -5.75 -0.09
C ASN A 166 0.47 -6.80 -0.92
N LEU A 167 -0.04 -7.17 -2.09
CA LEU A 167 0.62 -8.10 -3.00
C LEU A 167 0.29 -7.71 -4.43
N THR A 168 1.33 -7.41 -5.20
CA THR A 168 1.19 -7.10 -6.62
C THR A 168 1.69 -8.26 -7.46
N LEU A 169 0.78 -8.88 -8.22
CA LEU A 169 1.08 -9.99 -9.11
C LEU A 169 1.12 -9.51 -10.55
N HIS A 170 2.14 -9.92 -11.30
CA HIS A 170 2.12 -9.78 -12.75
C HIS A 170 1.02 -10.65 -13.37
N TYR A 171 0.46 -10.24 -14.51
CA TYR A 171 -0.64 -10.99 -15.15
C TYR A 171 -0.23 -12.43 -15.51
N SER A 172 1.03 -12.66 -15.89
CA SER A 172 1.51 -14.00 -16.26
C SER A 172 1.68 -14.91 -15.05
N TRP A 173 1.66 -14.39 -13.82
CA TRP A 173 1.81 -15.18 -12.61
C TRP A 173 0.69 -16.23 -12.50
N LEU A 174 -0.53 -15.85 -12.87
CA LEU A 174 -1.72 -16.72 -12.90
C LEU A 174 -1.80 -17.61 -14.15
N ALA A 175 -0.97 -17.36 -15.16
CA ALA A 175 -0.96 -18.13 -16.41
C ALA A 175 -0.06 -19.37 -16.34
N ILE A 176 0.74 -19.52 -15.28
CA ILE A 176 1.68 -20.61 -15.10
C ILE A 176 1.10 -21.57 -14.05
N GLU A 177 0.74 -22.79 -14.48
CA GLU A 177 0.09 -23.81 -13.64
C GLU A 177 0.95 -24.18 -12.42
N GLU A 178 2.27 -24.22 -12.59
CA GLU A 178 3.22 -24.49 -11.51
C GLU A 178 3.18 -23.44 -10.38
N ASN A 179 2.78 -22.20 -10.68
CA ASN A 179 2.68 -21.13 -9.69
C ASN A 179 1.42 -21.28 -8.84
N LEU A 180 0.33 -21.78 -9.42
CA LEU A 180 -0.91 -22.08 -8.70
C LEU A 180 -0.68 -23.18 -7.65
N ASN A 181 0.18 -24.15 -7.95
CA ASN A 181 0.60 -25.19 -7.01
C ASN A 181 1.41 -24.66 -5.81
N LEU A 182 1.83 -23.38 -5.81
CA LEU A 182 2.49 -22.76 -4.66
C LEU A 182 1.52 -22.22 -3.62
N LEU A 183 0.23 -22.11 -3.97
CA LEU A 183 -0.84 -21.65 -3.08
C LEU A 183 -1.49 -22.78 -2.27
N HIS A 184 -1.07 -24.03 -2.52
CA HIS A 184 -1.57 -25.25 -1.89
C HIS A 184 -0.52 -25.83 -0.94
#